data_AF-A0A7V8YVK9-F1
#
_entry.id   AF-A0A7V8YVK9-F1
#
_cell.length_a   1.000
_cell.length_b   1.000
_cell.length_c   1.000
_cell.angle_alpha   90.00
_cell.angle_beta   90.00
_cell.angle_gamma   90.00
#
_symmetry.space_group_name_H-M   'P 1'
#
loop_
_entity.id
_entity.type
_entity.pdbx_description
1 polymer ?
#
loop_
_entity_poly.entity_id
_entity_poly.type
_entity_poly.pdbx_seq_one_letter_code
_entity_poly.pdbx_strand_id
1 'polypeptide(L)'
;MIVSTVSLRDFRSYPRLELELEPGLVLVTGANGAGKTNLLESLHVGTQGFSPRTRADGQLVRLGCDGARVALAGARAGRPILLELTVHPQQGKRAKLNGAALRSVEQLRTEVATLVFTPDRLAVVKGGPAARRAYFDRTLARLLPARTSLPIDYAAAVGQRNAALRRAAGGFGGRDAIEPWTHQVASLGATLVAARNETLTLLAPAFAERAAELGLPAAALDYPAEAPTVAHLDARLDRDLERGTTGVGPHLDDITVRSGLRELRTFGSQGEQRLAVLSLLLAEAEVLTELRGVAPLVLLDDVLSEL
;
A
#
# COMPACT_ATOMS: atom_id res chain seq x y z
N MET A 1 -16.15 5.78 6.49
CA MET A 1 -17.30 5.26 5.70
C MET A 1 -17.87 4.11 6.49
N ILE A 2 -19.19 4.03 6.59
CA ILE A 2 -19.88 2.90 7.20
C ILE A 2 -20.42 2.06 6.04
N VAL A 3 -19.93 0.84 5.87
CA VAL A 3 -20.57 -0.15 4.98
C VAL A 3 -21.76 -0.72 5.74
N SER A 4 -22.97 -0.54 5.23
CA SER A 4 -24.19 -1.08 5.83
C SER A 4 -24.65 -2.36 5.15
N THR A 5 -24.27 -2.57 3.89
CA THR A 5 -24.72 -3.73 3.12
C THR A 5 -23.62 -4.24 2.20
N VAL A 6 -23.45 -5.56 2.17
CA VAL A 6 -22.56 -6.28 1.27
C VAL A 6 -23.38 -7.27 0.46
N SER A 7 -23.36 -7.12 -0.87
CA SER A 7 -24.03 -8.02 -1.80
C SER A 7 -23.00 -8.64 -2.73
N LEU A 8 -22.91 -9.97 -2.73
CA LEU A 8 -21.98 -10.73 -3.57
C LEU A 8 -22.74 -11.66 -4.50
N ARG A 9 -22.27 -11.78 -5.75
CA ARG A 9 -22.65 -12.83 -6.69
C ARG A 9 -21.42 -13.44 -7.32
N ASP A 10 -21.34 -14.77 -7.28
CA ASP A 10 -20.28 -15.58 -7.89
C ASP A 10 -18.86 -15.07 -7.59
N PHE A 11 -18.64 -14.55 -6.39
CA PHE A 11 -17.36 -14.02 -5.94
C PHE A 11 -16.63 -15.04 -5.09
N ARG A 12 -15.45 -15.51 -5.56
CA ARG A 12 -14.64 -16.53 -4.88
C ARG A 12 -15.48 -17.77 -4.51
N SER A 13 -15.66 -18.01 -3.21
CA SER A 13 -16.45 -19.12 -2.67
C SER A 13 -17.94 -18.83 -2.53
N TYR A 14 -18.39 -17.59 -2.74
CA TYR A 14 -19.78 -17.16 -2.54
C TYR A 14 -20.56 -17.20 -3.86
N PRO A 15 -21.55 -18.10 -4.02
CA PRO A 15 -22.50 -18.02 -5.14
C PRO A 15 -23.41 -16.79 -4.99
N ARG A 16 -23.90 -16.56 -3.76
CA ARG A 16 -24.67 -15.38 -3.38
C ARG A 16 -24.45 -15.06 -1.90
N LEU A 17 -24.38 -13.77 -1.58
CA LEU A 17 -24.45 -13.25 -0.22
C LEU A 17 -25.24 -11.95 -0.24
N GLU A 18 -26.14 -11.76 0.71
CA GLU A 18 -26.69 -10.46 1.10
C GLU A 18 -26.46 -10.35 2.60
N LEU A 19 -25.69 -9.36 3.03
CA LEU A 19 -25.28 -9.20 4.42
C LEU A 19 -25.50 -7.75 4.82
N GLU A 20 -26.26 -7.55 5.90
CA GLU A 20 -26.37 -6.26 6.58
C GLU A 20 -25.32 -6.16 7.67
N LEU A 21 -24.73 -4.98 7.81
CA LEU A 21 -23.67 -4.68 8.76
C LEU A 21 -24.06 -3.49 9.62
N GLU A 22 -23.80 -3.60 10.91
CA GLU A 22 -23.94 -2.50 11.85
C GLU A 22 -22.63 -1.67 11.92
N PRO A 23 -22.71 -0.37 12.21
CA PRO A 23 -21.52 0.44 12.46
C PRO A 23 -20.73 -0.09 13.66
N GLY A 24 -19.40 -0.15 13.52
CA GLY A 24 -18.49 -0.54 14.60
C GLY A 24 -17.67 -1.78 14.26
N LEU A 25 -17.29 -2.53 15.29
CA LEU A 25 -16.53 -3.76 15.14
C LEU A 25 -17.45 -4.92 14.73
N VAL A 26 -17.22 -5.45 13.54
CA VAL A 26 -17.91 -6.65 13.04
C VAL A 26 -16.97 -7.84 13.13
N LEU A 27 -17.34 -8.83 13.95
CA LEU A 27 -16.59 -10.08 14.07
C LEU A 27 -17.18 -11.16 13.15
N VAL A 28 -16.39 -11.61 12.18
CA VAL A 28 -16.76 -12.70 11.26
C VAL A 28 -16.15 -14.01 11.74
N THR A 29 -16.98 -14.96 12.19
CA THR A 29 -16.53 -16.26 12.70
C THR A 29 -16.99 -17.41 11.79
N GLY A 30 -16.38 -18.58 11.96
CA GLY A 30 -16.71 -19.79 11.19
C GLY A 30 -15.51 -20.70 10.99
N ALA A 31 -15.75 -21.91 10.48
CA ALA A 31 -14.70 -22.89 10.23
C ALA A 31 -13.65 -22.39 9.22
N ASN A 32 -12.48 -23.03 9.20
CA ASN A 32 -11.47 -22.79 8.16
C ASN A 32 -12.04 -23.17 6.79
N GLY A 33 -11.77 -22.34 5.78
CA GLY A 33 -12.35 -22.50 4.44
C GLY A 33 -13.78 -22.00 4.26
N ALA A 34 -14.46 -21.51 5.31
CA ALA A 34 -15.84 -21.00 5.22
C ALA A 34 -16.01 -19.70 4.41
N GLY A 35 -14.93 -19.13 3.88
CA GLY A 35 -14.98 -17.93 3.04
C GLY A 35 -14.76 -16.61 3.79
N LYS A 36 -14.42 -16.61 5.10
CA LYS A 36 -14.15 -15.41 5.90
C LYS A 36 -13.20 -14.42 5.19
N THR A 37 -12.03 -14.91 4.80
CA THR A 37 -11.04 -14.12 4.02
C THR A 37 -11.59 -13.66 2.67
N ASN A 38 -12.45 -14.45 2.01
CA ASN A 38 -13.08 -14.05 0.74
C ASN A 38 -14.09 -12.92 0.96
N LEU A 39 -14.79 -12.87 2.10
CA LEU A 39 -15.65 -11.75 2.47
C LEU A 39 -14.84 -10.46 2.67
N LEU A 40 -13.75 -10.50 3.44
CA LEU A 40 -12.86 -9.34 3.61
C LEU A 40 -12.23 -8.92 2.27
N GLU A 41 -11.81 -9.88 1.45
CA GLU A 41 -11.30 -9.61 0.11
C GLU A 41 -12.33 -8.91 -0.77
N SER A 42 -13.61 -9.28 -0.67
CA SER A 42 -14.68 -8.63 -1.44
C SER A 42 -14.83 -7.15 -1.05
N LEU A 43 -14.74 -6.82 0.25
CA LEU A 43 -14.77 -5.44 0.74
C LEU A 43 -13.58 -4.64 0.20
N HIS A 44 -12.39 -5.23 0.20
CA HIS A 44 -11.20 -4.58 -0.35
C HIS A 44 -11.30 -4.38 -1.86
N VAL A 45 -11.75 -5.39 -2.62
CA VAL A 45 -11.92 -5.28 -4.07
C VAL A 45 -12.98 -4.25 -4.41
N GLY A 46 -14.14 -4.26 -3.74
CA GLY A 46 -15.24 -3.33 -3.99
C GLY A 46 -14.94 -1.87 -3.66
N THR A 47 -13.93 -1.61 -2.82
CA THR A 47 -13.51 -0.25 -2.43
C THR A 47 -12.20 0.20 -3.08
N GLN A 48 -11.30 -0.74 -3.42
CA GLN A 48 -9.97 -0.41 -3.95
C GLN A 48 -9.78 -0.78 -5.43
N GLY A 49 -10.67 -1.62 -5.98
CA GLY A 49 -10.61 -2.08 -7.37
C GLY A 49 -9.60 -3.20 -7.64
N PHE A 50 -8.90 -3.71 -6.63
CA PHE A 50 -7.93 -4.81 -6.78
C PHE A 50 -7.97 -5.73 -5.56
N SER A 51 -7.47 -6.96 -5.72
CA SER A 51 -7.35 -7.90 -4.62
C SER A 51 -6.01 -7.72 -3.88
N PRO A 52 -6.01 -7.79 -2.53
CA PRO A 52 -4.77 -7.80 -1.78
C PRO A 52 -4.02 -9.15 -1.90
N ARG A 53 -4.65 -10.20 -2.45
CA ARG A 53 -4.15 -11.59 -2.51
C ARG A 53 -3.72 -12.02 -3.90
N THR A 54 -4.27 -11.45 -4.97
CA THR A 54 -3.97 -11.86 -6.34
C THR A 54 -4.04 -10.71 -7.33
N ARG A 55 -3.22 -10.79 -8.39
CA ARG A 55 -3.29 -9.90 -9.56
C ARG A 55 -4.12 -10.48 -10.69
N ALA A 56 -4.47 -11.76 -10.63
CA ALA A 56 -5.27 -12.43 -11.64
C ALA A 56 -6.75 -12.24 -11.33
N ASP A 57 -7.36 -11.22 -11.93
CA ASP A 57 -8.78 -10.86 -11.69
C ASP A 57 -9.74 -12.03 -11.93
N GLY A 58 -9.43 -12.93 -12.88
CA GLY A 58 -10.23 -14.14 -13.11
C GLY A 58 -10.33 -15.07 -11.90
N GLN A 59 -9.37 -15.03 -10.97
CA GLN A 59 -9.43 -15.81 -9.73
C GLN A 59 -10.43 -15.24 -8.72
N LEU A 60 -10.94 -14.02 -8.92
CA LEU A 60 -12.01 -13.44 -8.10
C LEU A 60 -13.38 -14.03 -8.45
N VAL A 61 -13.50 -14.60 -9.65
CA VAL A 61 -14.73 -15.23 -10.13
C VAL A 61 -14.82 -16.66 -9.60
N ARG A 62 -16.00 -17.03 -9.12
CA ARG A 62 -16.29 -18.39 -8.68
C ARG A 62 -16.07 -19.37 -9.83
N LEU A 63 -15.51 -20.54 -9.52
CA LEU A 63 -15.18 -21.55 -10.52
C LEU A 63 -16.43 -21.95 -11.32
N GLY A 64 -16.31 -21.93 -12.66
CA GLY A 64 -17.38 -22.26 -13.60
C GLY A 64 -18.33 -21.12 -13.92
N CYS A 65 -18.10 -19.90 -13.40
CA CYS A 65 -18.91 -18.72 -13.67
C CYS A 65 -18.19 -17.76 -14.64
N ASP A 66 -18.97 -16.99 -15.41
CA ASP A 66 -18.44 -16.04 -16.41
C ASP A 66 -18.17 -14.64 -15.84
N GLY A 67 -18.54 -14.40 -14.59
CA GLY A 67 -18.28 -13.15 -13.91
C GLY A 67 -18.69 -13.16 -12.45
N ALA A 68 -18.28 -12.10 -11.75
CA ALA A 68 -18.60 -11.86 -10.35
C ALA A 68 -19.08 -10.42 -10.14
N ARG A 69 -19.92 -10.20 -9.14
CA ARG A 69 -20.34 -8.87 -8.69
C ARG A 69 -20.10 -8.70 -7.21
N VAL A 70 -19.54 -7.54 -6.85
CA VAL A 70 -19.48 -7.01 -5.50
C VAL A 70 -20.25 -5.69 -5.49
N ALA A 71 -21.25 -5.56 -4.63
CA ALA A 71 -21.94 -4.30 -4.40
C ALA A 71 -21.93 -3.96 -2.92
N LEU A 72 -21.51 -2.73 -2.60
CA LEU A 72 -21.38 -2.21 -1.25
C LEU A 72 -22.23 -0.96 -1.12
N ALA A 73 -23.14 -0.95 -0.16
CA ALA A 73 -23.93 0.23 0.18
C ALA A 73 -23.56 0.73 1.57
N GLY A 74 -23.73 2.03 1.80
CA GLY A 74 -23.40 2.64 3.08
C GLY A 74 -23.47 4.16 3.08
N ALA A 75 -22.74 4.76 4.01
CA ALA A 75 -22.65 6.21 4.14
C ALA A 75 -21.19 6.70 4.25
N ARG A 76 -20.89 7.80 3.54
CA ARG A 76 -19.62 8.54 3.61
C ARG A 76 -19.91 9.98 4.03
N ALA A 77 -19.36 10.42 5.16
CA ALA A 77 -19.64 11.75 5.73
C ALA A 77 -21.16 12.07 5.76
N GLY A 78 -21.97 11.09 6.18
CA GLY A 78 -23.44 11.21 6.24
C GLY A 78 -24.16 11.10 4.89
N ARG A 79 -23.46 11.00 3.76
CA ARG A 79 -24.08 10.88 2.42
C ARG A 79 -24.18 9.41 1.99
N PRO A 80 -25.34 8.96 1.47
CA PRO A 80 -25.46 7.63 0.90
C PRO A 80 -24.47 7.40 -0.25
N ILE A 81 -23.88 6.21 -0.27
CA ILE A 81 -22.99 5.76 -1.34
C ILE A 81 -23.31 4.31 -1.71
N LEU A 82 -23.34 4.04 -3.01
CA LEU A 82 -23.42 2.71 -3.59
C LEU A 82 -22.22 2.50 -4.52
N LEU A 83 -21.37 1.54 -4.16
CA LEU A 83 -20.27 1.07 -4.98
C LEU A 83 -20.66 -0.26 -5.61
N GLU A 84 -20.46 -0.41 -6.91
CA GLU A 84 -20.63 -1.69 -7.59
C GLU A 84 -19.40 -1.98 -8.42
N LEU A 85 -18.88 -3.20 -8.31
CA LEU A 85 -17.79 -3.70 -9.11
C LEU A 85 -18.19 -5.03 -9.72
N THR A 86 -18.01 -5.14 -11.03
CA THR A 86 -18.20 -6.37 -11.80
C THR A 86 -16.88 -6.82 -12.39
N VAL A 87 -16.57 -8.10 -12.28
CA VAL A 87 -15.38 -8.73 -12.86
C VAL A 87 -15.84 -9.73 -13.91
N HIS A 88 -15.30 -9.60 -15.11
CA HIS A 88 -15.44 -10.61 -16.16
C HIS A 88 -14.04 -10.98 -16.66
N PRO A 89 -13.62 -12.26 -16.63
CA PRO A 89 -12.23 -12.64 -16.92
C PRO A 89 -11.70 -12.15 -18.27
N GLN A 90 -12.58 -12.06 -19.27
CA GLN A 90 -12.24 -11.61 -20.63
C GLN A 90 -12.43 -10.10 -20.85
N GLN A 91 -13.29 -9.44 -20.08
CA GLN A 91 -13.64 -8.02 -20.26
C GLN A 91 -13.03 -7.10 -19.20
N GLY A 92 -12.33 -7.67 -18.23
CA GLY A 92 -11.73 -6.96 -17.11
C GLY A 92 -12.76 -6.54 -16.05
N LYS A 93 -12.37 -5.53 -15.27
CA LYS A 93 -13.19 -4.98 -14.18
C LYS A 93 -13.90 -3.72 -14.64
N ARG A 94 -15.15 -3.55 -14.21
CA ARG A 94 -15.93 -2.33 -14.37
C ARG A 94 -16.49 -1.92 -13.02
N ALA A 95 -16.58 -0.63 -12.78
CA ALA A 95 -17.10 -0.09 -11.53
C ALA A 95 -18.16 0.99 -11.78
N LYS A 96 -19.11 1.09 -10.85
CA LYS A 96 -20.10 2.15 -10.79
C LYS A 96 -20.11 2.79 -9.40
N LEU A 97 -20.39 4.09 -9.38
CA LEU A 97 -20.65 4.88 -8.19
C LEU A 97 -22.05 5.47 -8.31
N ASN A 98 -22.94 5.14 -7.39
CA ASN A 98 -24.34 5.60 -7.39
C ASN A 98 -25.03 5.37 -8.76
N GLY A 99 -24.77 4.21 -9.37
CA GLY A 99 -25.30 3.82 -10.68
C GLY A 99 -24.54 4.36 -11.90
N ALA A 100 -23.69 5.39 -11.74
CA ALA A 100 -22.90 5.95 -12.83
C ALA A 100 -21.59 5.17 -13.05
N ALA A 101 -21.27 4.84 -14.29
CA ALA A 101 -20.03 4.13 -14.63
C ALA A 101 -18.79 5.00 -14.39
N LEU A 102 -17.77 4.43 -13.75
CA LEU A 102 -16.47 5.07 -13.55
C LEU A 102 -15.59 4.88 -14.79
N ARG A 103 -14.69 5.84 -15.05
CA ARG A 103 -13.72 5.79 -16.15
C ARG A 103 -12.62 4.75 -15.87
N SER A 104 -12.27 4.58 -14.60
CA SER A 104 -11.32 3.58 -14.15
C SER A 104 -11.71 3.04 -12.77
N VAL A 105 -11.34 1.79 -12.48
CA VAL A 105 -11.66 1.16 -11.19
C VAL A 105 -10.86 1.76 -10.03
N GLU A 106 -9.71 2.38 -10.32
CA GLU A 106 -8.87 3.07 -9.36
C GLU A 106 -9.58 4.28 -8.72
N GLN A 107 -10.58 4.86 -9.40
CA GLN A 107 -11.41 5.92 -8.84
C GLN A 107 -12.15 5.47 -7.58
N LEU A 108 -12.40 4.17 -7.37
CA LEU A 108 -12.98 3.68 -6.11
C LEU A 108 -12.12 4.06 -4.88
N ARG A 109 -10.80 4.13 -5.04
CA ARG A 109 -9.85 4.43 -3.95
C ARG A 109 -9.99 5.86 -3.42
N THR A 110 -10.50 6.78 -4.24
CA THR A 110 -10.77 8.17 -3.80
C THR A 110 -12.10 8.28 -3.06
N GLU A 111 -12.99 7.32 -3.27
CA GLU A 111 -14.30 7.29 -2.62
C GLU A 111 -14.24 6.69 -1.23
N VAL A 112 -13.58 5.55 -1.08
CA VAL A 112 -13.47 4.85 0.20
C VAL A 112 -12.01 4.44 0.41
N ALA A 113 -11.39 5.01 1.44
CA ALA A 113 -10.10 4.50 1.91
C ALA A 113 -10.34 3.18 2.66
N THR A 114 -9.62 2.14 2.26
CA THR A 114 -9.67 0.83 2.93
C THR A 114 -8.27 0.34 3.23
N LEU A 115 -8.06 0.07 4.52
CA LEU A 115 -6.84 -0.51 5.05
C LEU A 115 -7.08 -1.98 5.34
N VAL A 116 -6.08 -2.83 5.07
CA VAL A 116 -6.20 -4.27 5.26
C VAL A 116 -4.96 -4.81 5.96
N PHE A 117 -5.19 -5.56 7.03
CA PHE A 117 -4.22 -6.48 7.61
C PHE A 117 -4.40 -7.84 6.94
N THR A 118 -3.32 -8.39 6.38
CA THR A 118 -3.26 -9.78 5.92
C THR A 118 -1.94 -10.39 6.41
N PRO A 119 -1.82 -11.73 6.49
CA PRO A 119 -0.55 -12.36 6.84
C PRO A 119 0.64 -11.90 5.99
N ASP A 120 0.44 -11.67 4.68
CA ASP A 120 1.47 -11.17 3.77
C ASP A 120 1.96 -9.76 4.12
N ARG A 121 1.17 -8.96 4.84
CA ARG A 121 1.56 -7.61 5.29
C ARG A 121 2.65 -7.65 6.36
N LEU A 122 2.92 -8.81 6.98
CA LEU A 122 4.07 -8.98 7.88
C LEU A 122 5.40 -8.70 7.18
N ALA A 123 5.44 -8.73 5.85
CA ALA A 123 6.60 -8.33 5.06
C ALA A 123 7.06 -6.88 5.32
N VAL A 124 6.20 -5.99 5.83
CA VAL A 124 6.64 -4.63 6.24
C VAL A 124 7.59 -4.68 7.44
N VAL A 125 7.52 -5.70 8.30
CA VAL A 125 8.49 -5.83 9.41
C VAL A 125 9.53 -6.90 9.08
N LYS A 126 9.08 -8.09 8.66
CA LYS A 126 9.94 -9.26 8.39
C LYS A 126 10.74 -9.17 7.10
N GLY A 127 10.21 -8.46 6.10
CA GLY A 127 10.75 -8.44 4.75
C GLY A 127 12.01 -7.61 4.62
N GLY A 128 12.49 -7.48 3.38
CA GLY A 128 13.60 -6.59 3.04
C GLY A 128 13.17 -5.13 2.84
N PRO A 129 14.14 -4.22 2.62
CA PRO A 129 13.90 -2.79 2.42
C PRO A 129 12.86 -2.47 1.32
N ALA A 130 12.83 -3.26 0.25
CA ALA A 130 11.86 -3.08 -0.84
C ALA A 130 10.40 -3.23 -0.38
N ALA A 131 10.11 -4.19 0.51
CA ALA A 131 8.77 -4.38 1.05
C ALA A 131 8.35 -3.20 1.94
N ARG A 132 9.28 -2.65 2.72
CA ARG A 132 9.08 -1.48 3.56
C ARG A 132 8.86 -0.21 2.76
N ARG A 133 9.74 0.08 1.80
CA ARG A 133 9.53 1.20 0.86
C ARG A 133 8.18 1.09 0.17
N ALA A 134 7.81 -0.08 -0.33
CA ALA A 134 6.50 -0.27 -0.96
C ALA A 134 5.32 -0.02 0.00
N TYR A 135 5.45 -0.36 1.28
CA TYR A 135 4.43 -0.02 2.28
C TYR A 135 4.35 1.49 2.49
N PHE A 136 5.46 2.14 2.82
CA PHE A 136 5.48 3.58 3.13
C PHE A 136 5.20 4.46 1.91
N ASP A 137 5.58 4.06 0.70
CA ASP A 137 5.21 4.78 -0.54
C ASP A 137 3.69 4.70 -0.79
N ARG A 138 3.04 3.59 -0.42
CA ARG A 138 1.57 3.48 -0.46
C ARG A 138 0.91 4.29 0.64
N THR A 139 1.51 4.36 1.82
CA THR A 139 1.03 5.21 2.92
C THR A 139 1.17 6.69 2.56
N LEU A 140 2.30 7.09 1.98
CA LEU A 140 2.53 8.42 1.39
C LEU A 140 1.43 8.77 0.39
N ALA A 141 1.10 7.88 -0.54
CA ALA A 141 0.03 8.14 -1.51
C ALA A 141 -1.35 8.35 -0.85
N ARG A 142 -1.60 7.71 0.30
CA ARG A 142 -2.86 7.90 1.06
C ARG A 142 -2.84 9.17 1.91
N LEU A 143 -1.75 9.48 2.59
CA LEU A 143 -1.64 10.67 3.46
C LEU A 143 -1.44 11.96 2.65
N LEU A 144 -0.71 11.89 1.53
CA LEU A 144 -0.32 13.02 0.68
C LEU A 144 -0.74 12.77 -0.78
N PRO A 145 -2.04 12.80 -1.14
CA PRO A 145 -2.51 12.46 -2.48
C PRO A 145 -1.87 13.26 -3.62
N ALA A 146 -1.55 14.54 -3.39
CA ALA A 146 -0.86 15.41 -4.35
C ALA A 146 0.55 14.90 -4.74
N ARG A 147 1.10 13.94 -3.99
CA ARG A 147 2.44 13.39 -4.17
C ARG A 147 2.44 11.92 -4.62
N THR A 148 1.29 11.38 -5.01
CA THR A 148 1.13 9.95 -5.34
C THR A 148 2.02 9.50 -6.51
N SER A 149 2.33 10.39 -7.47
CA SER A 149 3.17 10.03 -8.61
C SER A 149 4.66 9.96 -8.27
N LEU A 150 5.12 10.60 -7.19
CA LEU A 150 6.56 10.77 -6.91
C LEU A 150 7.35 9.46 -6.89
N PRO A 151 6.92 8.37 -6.21
CA PRO A 151 7.67 7.12 -6.24
C PRO A 151 7.77 6.50 -7.64
N ILE A 152 6.72 6.66 -8.47
CA ILE A 152 6.64 6.14 -9.83
C ILE A 152 7.56 6.96 -10.75
N ASP A 153 7.45 8.28 -10.71
CA ASP A 153 8.24 9.20 -11.53
C ASP A 153 9.73 9.05 -11.21
N TYR A 154 10.08 8.93 -9.92
CA TYR A 154 11.45 8.67 -9.49
C TYR A 154 11.97 7.32 -9.99
N ALA A 155 11.19 6.25 -9.86
CA ALA A 155 11.58 4.93 -10.36
C ALA A 155 11.79 4.92 -11.89
N ALA A 156 10.95 5.66 -12.63
CA ALA A 156 11.11 5.83 -14.07
C ALA A 156 12.43 6.58 -14.40
N ALA A 157 12.75 7.66 -13.69
CA ALA A 157 14.00 8.40 -13.87
C ALA A 157 15.24 7.53 -13.58
N VAL A 158 15.21 6.74 -12.50
CA VAL A 158 16.28 5.76 -12.20
C VAL A 158 16.40 4.72 -13.31
N GLY A 159 15.26 4.23 -13.83
CA GLY A 159 15.23 3.30 -14.97
C GLY A 159 15.91 3.87 -16.22
N GLN A 160 15.61 5.13 -16.56
CA GLN A 160 16.22 5.84 -17.69
C GLN A 160 17.71 6.07 -17.47
N ARG A 161 18.13 6.52 -16.28
CA ARG A 161 19.55 6.67 -15.94
C ARG A 161 20.30 5.34 -16.06
N ASN A 162 19.72 4.25 -15.55
CA ASN A 162 20.31 2.91 -15.64
C ASN A 162 20.43 2.42 -17.09
N ALA A 163 19.47 2.76 -17.94
CA ALA A 163 19.56 2.47 -19.38
C ALA A 163 20.68 3.28 -20.04
N ALA A 164 20.81 4.57 -19.72
CA ALA A 164 21.89 5.43 -20.21
C ALA A 164 23.28 4.92 -19.78
N LEU A 165 23.44 4.53 -18.51
CA LEU A 165 24.68 3.93 -17.98
C LEU A 165 25.10 2.70 -18.79
N ARG A 166 24.18 1.75 -19.02
CA ARG A 166 24.48 0.53 -19.79
C ARG A 166 24.82 0.81 -21.25
N ARG A 167 24.18 1.81 -21.88
CA ARG A 167 24.50 2.20 -23.26
C ARG A 167 25.90 2.81 -23.36
N ALA A 168 26.24 3.73 -22.45
CA ALA A 168 27.56 4.35 -22.39
C ALA A 168 28.67 3.32 -22.12
N ALA A 169 28.43 2.36 -21.21
CA ALA A 169 29.36 1.26 -20.94
C ALA A 169 29.59 0.36 -22.17
N GLY A 170 28.58 0.21 -23.04
CA GLY A 170 28.69 -0.49 -24.32
C GLY A 170 29.31 0.32 -25.46
N GLY A 171 29.83 1.52 -25.19
CA GLY A 171 30.42 2.40 -26.21
C GLY A 171 29.40 3.19 -27.04
N PHE A 172 28.11 3.13 -26.69
CA PHE A 172 27.04 3.84 -27.39
C PHE A 172 26.63 5.10 -26.61
N GLY A 173 27.18 6.25 -27.00
CA GLY A 173 26.95 7.54 -26.34
C GLY A 173 27.98 7.86 -25.25
N GLY A 174 28.13 9.14 -24.94
CA GLY A 174 29.07 9.65 -23.94
C GLY A 174 28.43 9.90 -22.57
N ARG A 175 29.23 10.44 -21.63
CA ARG A 175 28.75 10.86 -20.29
C ARG A 175 27.61 11.88 -20.37
N ASP A 176 27.61 12.71 -21.41
CA ASP A 176 26.60 13.73 -21.69
C ASP A 176 25.17 13.15 -21.84
N ALA A 177 25.05 11.87 -22.26
CA ALA A 177 23.75 11.20 -22.36
C ALA A 177 23.16 10.80 -20.98
N ILE A 178 23.99 10.79 -19.93
CA ILE A 178 23.62 10.40 -18.56
C ILE A 178 23.22 11.62 -17.74
N GLU A 179 23.85 12.77 -18.00
CA GLU A 179 23.70 14.01 -17.24
C GLU A 179 22.23 14.47 -17.04
N PRO A 180 21.36 14.52 -18.07
CA PRO A 180 19.96 14.92 -17.88
C PRO A 180 19.23 14.03 -16.86
N TRP A 181 19.52 12.73 -16.90
CA TRP A 181 18.94 11.75 -15.98
C TRP A 181 19.55 11.85 -14.59
N THR A 182 20.82 12.22 -14.46
CA THR A 182 21.44 12.54 -13.17
C THR A 182 20.73 13.71 -12.48
N HIS A 183 20.47 14.80 -13.21
CA HIS A 183 19.70 15.94 -12.68
C HIS A 183 18.28 15.54 -12.25
N GLN A 184 17.58 14.76 -13.09
CA GLN A 184 16.22 14.33 -12.79
C GLN A 184 16.18 13.37 -11.58
N VAL A 185 17.12 12.43 -11.47
CA VAL A 185 17.22 11.50 -10.32
C VAL A 185 17.55 12.26 -9.04
N ALA A 186 18.44 13.25 -9.08
CA ALA A 186 18.74 14.09 -7.91
C ALA A 186 17.51 14.88 -7.47
N SER A 187 16.85 15.57 -8.39
CA SER A 187 15.68 16.41 -8.10
C SER A 187 14.51 15.59 -7.55
N LEU A 188 14.06 14.56 -8.28
CA LEU A 188 12.95 13.70 -7.84
C LEU A 188 13.30 12.91 -6.58
N GLY A 189 14.56 12.49 -6.44
CA GLY A 189 15.04 11.78 -5.26
C GLY A 189 14.98 12.65 -4.01
N ALA A 190 15.42 13.91 -4.10
CA ALA A 190 15.31 14.86 -2.99
C ALA A 190 13.84 15.11 -2.60
N THR A 191 12.95 15.29 -3.58
CA THR A 191 11.52 15.45 -3.32
C THR A 191 10.90 14.20 -2.68
N LEU A 192 11.29 13.00 -3.12
CA LEU A 192 10.79 11.74 -2.55
C LEU A 192 11.27 11.53 -1.10
N VAL A 193 12.54 11.83 -0.79
CA VAL A 193 13.06 11.76 0.59
C VAL A 193 12.29 12.73 1.48
N ALA A 194 12.09 13.97 1.06
CA ALA A 194 11.31 14.96 1.80
C ALA A 194 9.86 14.49 2.04
N ALA A 195 9.22 13.92 1.02
CA ALA A 195 7.85 13.42 1.15
C ALA A 195 7.72 12.19 2.06
N ARG A 196 8.72 11.31 2.08
CA ARG A 196 8.78 10.20 3.04
C ARG A 196 8.99 10.70 4.46
N ASN A 197 9.90 11.65 4.69
CA ASN A 197 10.07 12.27 6.00
C ASN A 197 8.78 12.90 6.51
N GLU A 198 8.07 13.68 5.67
CA GLU A 198 6.77 14.25 6.04
C GLU A 198 5.72 13.17 6.37
N THR A 199 5.67 12.09 5.58
CA THR A 199 4.79 10.94 5.85
C THR A 199 5.10 10.31 7.21
N LEU A 200 6.38 10.14 7.56
CA LEU A 200 6.80 9.60 8.84
C LEU A 200 6.54 10.55 10.00
N THR A 201 6.71 11.86 9.81
CA THR A 201 6.35 12.88 10.82
C THR A 201 4.87 12.83 11.17
N LEU A 202 4.00 12.63 10.18
CA LEU A 202 2.56 12.48 10.40
C LEU A 202 2.22 11.16 11.10
N LEU A 203 2.90 10.06 10.74
CA LEU A 203 2.53 8.72 11.20
C LEU A 203 3.15 8.32 12.55
N ALA A 204 4.37 8.78 12.84
CA ALA A 204 5.17 8.30 13.97
C ALA A 204 4.52 8.52 15.35
N PRO A 205 3.85 9.66 15.66
CA PRO A 205 3.19 9.84 16.95
C PRO A 205 2.10 8.80 17.22
N ALA A 206 1.14 8.67 16.29
CA ALA A 206 0.05 7.69 16.40
C ALA A 206 0.59 6.26 16.40
N PHE A 207 1.65 5.97 15.64
CA PHE A 207 2.30 4.66 15.67
C PHE A 207 2.88 4.34 17.05
N ALA A 208 3.61 5.28 17.65
CA ALA A 208 4.21 5.09 18.97
C ALA A 208 3.15 4.87 20.06
N GLU A 209 2.05 5.63 20.01
CA GLU A 209 0.92 5.50 20.93
C GLU A 209 0.23 4.13 20.81
N ARG A 210 -0.23 3.77 19.60
CA ARG A 210 -0.92 2.49 19.35
C ARG A 210 -0.03 1.29 19.63
N ALA A 211 1.27 1.41 19.34
CA ALA A 211 2.23 0.37 19.67
C ALA A 211 2.38 0.20 21.18
N ALA A 212 2.49 1.28 21.94
CA ALA A 212 2.57 1.21 23.40
C ALA A 212 1.32 0.57 24.03
N GLU A 213 0.12 0.94 23.57
CA GLU A 213 -1.16 0.33 23.99
C GLU A 213 -1.19 -1.19 23.73
N LEU A 214 -0.60 -1.62 22.61
CA LEU A 214 -0.52 -3.02 22.20
C LEU A 214 0.66 -3.79 22.82
N GLY A 215 1.44 -3.18 23.71
CA GLY A 215 2.55 -3.84 24.41
C GLY A 215 3.91 -3.76 23.70
N LEU A 216 4.07 -2.84 22.75
CA LEU A 216 5.33 -2.49 22.10
C LEU A 216 5.81 -1.11 22.57
N PRO A 217 6.44 -1.01 23.76
CA PRO A 217 6.87 0.27 24.30
C PRO A 217 7.98 0.90 23.45
N ALA A 218 8.01 2.24 23.47
CA ALA A 218 9.01 3.05 22.76
C ALA A 218 9.18 2.64 21.29
N ALA A 219 8.08 2.31 20.62
CA ALA A 219 8.11 1.98 19.21
C ALA A 219 8.39 3.23 18.37
N ALA A 220 9.21 3.07 17.34
CA ALA A 220 9.58 4.17 16.46
C ALA A 220 9.88 3.70 15.04
N LEU A 221 9.80 4.67 14.12
CA LEU A 221 10.14 4.52 12.71
C LEU A 221 11.39 5.36 12.44
N ASP A 222 12.45 4.74 11.93
CA ASP A 222 13.68 5.44 11.59
C ASP A 222 13.91 5.41 10.08
N TYR A 223 14.22 6.57 9.51
CA TYR A 223 14.54 6.73 8.09
C TYR A 223 15.78 7.62 7.95
N PRO A 224 16.99 7.07 8.12
CA PRO A 224 18.24 7.82 8.06
C PRO A 224 18.66 8.07 6.60
N ALA A 225 17.76 8.67 5.82
CA ALA A 225 17.96 8.91 4.40
C ALA A 225 18.48 10.32 4.14
N GLU A 226 19.47 10.38 3.25
CA GLU A 226 20.00 11.64 2.72
C GLU A 226 19.47 11.88 1.31
N ALA A 227 19.06 13.13 1.05
CA ALA A 227 18.63 13.52 -0.29
C ALA A 227 19.79 13.36 -1.29
N PRO A 228 19.59 12.66 -2.43
CA PRO A 228 20.62 12.57 -3.45
C PRO A 228 20.85 13.94 -4.09
N THR A 229 22.11 14.29 -4.31
CA THR A 229 22.52 15.48 -5.06
C THR A 229 23.18 15.07 -6.36
N VAL A 230 23.28 16.00 -7.31
CA VAL A 230 24.04 15.77 -8.56
C VAL A 230 25.49 15.41 -8.22
N ALA A 231 26.12 16.13 -7.28
CA ALA A 231 27.47 15.83 -6.82
C ALA A 231 27.61 14.41 -6.24
N HIS A 232 26.64 13.93 -5.45
CA HIS A 232 26.66 12.55 -4.93
C HIS A 232 26.61 11.49 -6.04
N LEU A 233 25.81 11.74 -7.09
CA LEU A 233 25.65 10.85 -8.23
C LEU A 233 26.88 10.87 -9.14
N ASP A 234 27.45 12.04 -9.40
CA ASP A 234 28.64 12.20 -10.24
C ASP A 234 29.89 11.60 -9.59
N ALA A 235 30.04 11.77 -8.26
CA ALA A 235 31.12 11.16 -7.50
C ALA A 235 31.13 9.62 -7.56
N ARG A 236 30.01 8.99 -7.96
CA ARG A 236 29.88 7.54 -8.14
C ARG A 236 29.71 7.11 -9.59
N LEU A 237 29.81 8.03 -10.55
CA LEU A 237 29.53 7.76 -11.96
C LEU A 237 30.33 6.59 -12.52
N ASP A 238 31.64 6.51 -12.23
CA ASP A 238 32.49 5.44 -12.74
C ASP A 238 32.04 4.05 -12.23
N ARG A 239 31.72 3.95 -10.94
CA ARG A 239 31.19 2.71 -10.33
C ARG A 239 29.80 2.36 -10.87
N ASP A 240 28.95 3.36 -11.07
CA ASP A 240 27.62 3.17 -11.65
C ASP A 240 27.70 2.71 -13.11
N LEU A 241 28.69 3.20 -13.87
CA LEU A 241 28.99 2.78 -15.25
C LEU A 241 29.41 1.32 -15.30
N GLU A 242 30.36 0.92 -14.45
CA GLU A 242 30.83 -0.47 -14.34
C GLU A 242 29.67 -1.44 -14.03
N ARG A 243 28.76 -1.04 -13.13
CA ARG A 243 27.64 -1.87 -12.67
C ARG A 243 26.41 -1.78 -13.57
N GLY A 244 26.30 -0.75 -14.39
CA GLY A 244 25.11 -0.46 -15.19
C GLY A 244 23.86 -0.13 -14.35
N THR A 245 24.07 0.34 -13.12
CA THR A 245 23.00 0.63 -12.13
C THR A 245 23.37 1.84 -11.26
N THR A 246 22.39 2.66 -10.94
CA THR A 246 22.52 3.79 -10.01
C THR A 246 22.73 3.28 -8.58
N GLY A 247 23.84 3.67 -7.95
CA GLY A 247 24.24 3.19 -6.62
C GLY A 247 23.86 4.09 -5.44
N VAL A 248 23.07 5.16 -5.65
CA VAL A 248 22.64 6.12 -4.60
C VAL A 248 21.20 6.58 -4.82
N GLY A 249 20.47 6.75 -3.72
CA GLY A 249 19.19 7.46 -3.68
C GLY A 249 18.07 6.63 -3.05
N PRO A 250 16.86 7.20 -2.95
CA PRO A 250 15.75 6.62 -2.17
C PRO A 250 15.23 5.25 -2.62
N HIS A 251 15.67 4.74 -3.77
CA HIS A 251 15.39 3.35 -4.16
C HIS A 251 16.23 2.32 -3.39
N LEU A 252 17.28 2.76 -2.67
CA LEU A 252 18.16 1.91 -1.87
C LEU A 252 17.95 2.07 -0.36
N ASP A 253 17.39 3.20 0.09
CA ASP A 253 17.15 3.48 1.50
C ASP A 253 16.22 2.47 2.19
N ASP A 254 16.23 2.48 3.52
CA ASP A 254 15.38 1.64 4.34
C ASP A 254 14.68 2.44 5.44
N ILE A 255 13.44 2.07 5.77
CA ILE A 255 12.68 2.64 6.87
C ILE A 255 12.55 1.53 7.90
N THR A 256 13.24 1.61 9.03
CA THR A 256 13.25 0.53 10.03
C THR A 256 12.17 0.73 11.09
N VAL A 257 11.67 -0.37 11.65
CA VAL A 257 10.71 -0.37 12.75
C VAL A 257 11.40 -0.93 13.99
N ARG A 258 11.41 -0.17 15.08
CA ARG A 258 12.04 -0.57 16.34
C ARG A 258 11.08 -0.51 17.52
N SER A 259 11.43 -1.23 18.59
CA SER A 259 10.86 -1.08 19.93
C SER A 259 12.00 -0.91 20.93
N GLY A 260 12.06 0.26 21.57
CA GLY A 260 13.25 0.68 22.32
C GLY A 260 14.47 0.76 21.40
N LEU A 261 15.51 -0.04 21.71
CA LEU A 261 16.76 -0.13 20.94
C LEU A 261 16.78 -1.30 19.94
N ARG A 262 15.73 -2.13 19.91
CA ARG A 262 15.70 -3.36 19.10
C ARG A 262 15.02 -3.10 17.77
N GLU A 263 15.71 -3.39 16.67
CA GLU A 263 15.07 -3.50 15.34
C GLU A 263 14.18 -4.76 15.31
N LEU A 264 12.87 -4.59 15.08
CA LEU A 264 11.90 -5.66 15.19
C LEU A 264 12.04 -6.74 14.11
N ARG A 265 12.64 -6.41 12.97
CA ARG A 265 12.96 -7.39 11.93
C ARG A 265 13.91 -8.47 12.44
N THR A 266 14.96 -8.05 13.15
CA THR A 266 16.08 -8.90 13.55
C THR A 266 15.87 -9.50 14.94
N PHE A 267 15.31 -8.71 15.87
CA PHE A 267 15.24 -9.06 17.29
C PHE A 267 13.81 -9.13 17.83
N GLY A 268 12.80 -8.87 16.99
CA GLY A 268 11.40 -8.94 17.38
C GLY A 268 10.87 -10.37 17.31
N SER A 269 10.09 -10.78 18.31
CA SER A 269 9.34 -12.02 18.26
C SER A 269 8.26 -11.99 17.16
N GLN A 270 7.72 -13.15 16.79
CA GLN A 270 6.61 -13.24 15.82
C GLN A 270 5.38 -12.42 16.25
N GLY A 271 5.08 -12.41 17.56
CA GLY A 271 4.02 -11.61 18.15
C GLY A 271 4.33 -10.11 18.06
N GLU A 272 5.54 -9.69 18.44
CA GLU A 272 5.96 -8.29 18.37
C GLU A 272 5.91 -7.74 16.93
N GLN A 273 6.33 -8.53 15.95
CA GLN A 273 6.26 -8.15 14.54
C GLN A 273 4.81 -7.97 14.07
N ARG A 274 3.89 -8.83 14.51
CA ARG A 274 2.45 -8.71 14.25
C ARG A 274 1.87 -7.44 14.87
N LEU A 275 2.16 -7.22 16.15
CA LEU A 275 1.71 -6.03 16.88
C LEU A 275 2.22 -4.75 16.20
N ALA A 276 3.44 -4.73 15.68
CA ALA A 276 3.98 -3.58 14.96
C ALA A 276 3.22 -3.29 13.66
N VAL A 277 2.86 -4.33 12.89
CA VAL A 277 2.04 -4.14 11.68
C VAL A 277 0.62 -3.68 12.02
N LEU A 278 0.02 -4.23 13.07
CA LEU A 278 -1.29 -3.80 13.54
C LEU A 278 -1.25 -2.34 14.00
N SER A 279 -0.23 -1.96 14.77
CA SER A 279 -0.01 -0.58 15.25
C SER A 279 0.16 0.40 14.09
N LEU A 280 0.94 0.05 13.06
CA LEU A 280 1.10 0.84 11.84
C LEU A 280 -0.24 1.04 11.12
N LEU A 281 -1.06 -0.01 11.03
CA LEU A 281 -2.37 0.05 10.37
C LEU A 281 -3.35 0.95 11.13
N LEU A 282 -3.39 0.83 12.46
CA LEU A 282 -4.26 1.63 13.33
C LEU A 282 -3.83 3.10 13.31
N ALA A 283 -2.53 3.37 13.43
CA ALA A 283 -1.98 4.71 13.30
C ALA A 283 -2.30 5.33 11.94
N GLU A 284 -2.18 4.57 10.86
CA GLU A 284 -2.56 5.04 9.53
C GLU A 284 -4.07 5.34 9.44
N ALA A 285 -4.91 4.52 10.07
CA ALA A 285 -6.36 4.76 10.11
C ALA A 285 -6.71 6.05 10.86
N GLU A 286 -6.05 6.29 11.98
CA GLU A 286 -6.20 7.48 12.82
C GLU A 286 -5.80 8.75 12.07
N VAL A 287 -4.56 8.80 11.54
CA VAL A 287 -4.07 9.96 10.77
C VAL A 287 -4.93 10.22 9.53
N LEU A 288 -5.41 9.18 8.84
CA LEU A 288 -6.34 9.36 7.72
C LEU A 288 -7.68 9.96 8.16
N THR A 289 -8.17 9.58 9.34
CA THR A 289 -9.41 10.11 9.89
C THR A 289 -9.26 11.58 10.21
N GLU A 290 -8.15 11.99 10.84
CA GLU A 290 -7.84 13.37 11.16
C GLU A 290 -7.73 14.24 9.89
N LEU A 291 -6.98 13.77 8.89
CA LEU A 291 -6.75 14.52 7.65
C LEU A 291 -8.00 14.66 6.78
N ARG A 292 -8.91 13.68 6.81
CA ARG A 292 -10.04 13.59 5.87
C ARG A 292 -11.42 13.77 6.51
N GLY A 293 -11.50 13.82 7.83
CA GLY A 293 -12.74 13.84 8.61
C GLY A 293 -13.59 12.58 8.49
N VAL A 294 -13.08 11.52 7.85
CA VAL A 294 -13.82 10.27 7.61
C VAL A 294 -12.89 9.09 7.82
N ALA A 295 -13.25 8.22 8.77
CA ALA A 295 -12.48 7.02 9.04
C ALA A 295 -12.46 6.05 7.86
N PRO A 296 -11.31 5.43 7.55
CA PRO A 296 -11.22 4.38 6.55
C PRO A 296 -11.93 3.11 7.02
N LEU A 297 -12.30 2.25 6.07
CA LEU A 297 -12.69 0.87 6.39
C LEU A 297 -11.42 0.08 6.76
N VAL A 298 -11.39 -0.52 7.94
CA VAL A 298 -10.27 -1.35 8.39
C VAL A 298 -10.69 -2.81 8.36
N LEU A 299 -9.93 -3.62 7.61
CA LEU A 299 -10.18 -5.05 7.42
C LEU A 299 -9.06 -5.84 8.11
N LEU A 300 -9.42 -6.69 9.06
CA LEU A 300 -8.48 -7.47 9.86
C LEU A 300 -8.63 -8.96 9.54
N ASP A 301 -7.80 -9.47 8.64
CA ASP A 301 -7.82 -10.89 8.25
C ASP A 301 -6.79 -11.67 9.07
N ASP A 302 -7.29 -12.64 9.84
CA ASP A 302 -6.49 -13.59 10.62
C ASP A 302 -5.47 -12.94 11.58
N VAL A 303 -5.86 -11.84 12.23
CA VAL A 303 -5.00 -11.12 13.19
C VAL A 303 -4.80 -11.92 14.49
N LEU A 304 -5.80 -12.71 14.89
CA LEU A 304 -5.90 -13.35 16.22
C LEU A 304 -5.46 -14.81 16.24
N SER A 305 -5.11 -15.44 15.11
CA SER A 305 -4.85 -16.89 15.03
C SER A 305 -3.60 -17.36 15.79
N GLU A 306 -2.76 -16.44 16.27
CA GLU A 306 -1.52 -16.74 16.99
C GLU A 306 -1.24 -15.77 18.17
N LEU A 307 -2.27 -15.10 18.70
CA LEU A 307 -2.16 -14.26 19.90
C LEU A 307 -2.46 -15.05 21.18
#